data_AF-A0AAV8WN31-F1
#
_entry.id   AF-A0AAV8WN31-F1
#
_cell.length_a   1.000
_cell.length_b   1.000
_cell.length_c   1.000
_cell.angle_alpha   90.00
_cell.angle_beta   90.00
_cell.angle_gamma   90.00
#
_symmetry.space_group_name_H-M   'P 1'
#
loop_
_entity.id
_entity.type
_entity.pdbx_description
1 polymer ?
#
loop_
_entity_poly.entity_id
_entity_poly.type
_entity_poly.pdbx_seq_one_letter_code
_entity_poly.pdbx_strand_id
1 'polypeptide(L)'
;MQDGYRHLEKGNGMYKNYLKNKIFTADEEKLILDKLKPKTYLETLMHIDILIHLRKTSQLLEILKKGNAACVSKIIKQPWFLQEVFNNVNAEELVDDILPSMSFSVKMKLLKKLSFIFPEEKMDEVFDAILKWYGIV
;
A
#
# COMPACT_ATOMS: atom_id res chain seq x y z
N MET A 1 -28.31 15.24 -9.05
CA MET A 1 -27.17 15.67 -8.19
C MET A 1 -25.90 14.93 -8.61
N GLN A 2 -25.27 15.29 -9.73
CA GLN A 2 -24.12 14.53 -10.28
C GLN A 2 -22.93 15.38 -10.76
N ASP A 3 -22.94 16.71 -10.62
CA ASP A 3 -21.88 17.58 -11.16
C ASP A 3 -20.84 18.08 -10.14
N GLY A 4 -20.82 17.54 -8.92
CA GLY A 4 -19.95 18.05 -7.83
C GLY A 4 -18.50 17.57 -7.83
N TYR A 5 -18.14 16.53 -8.58
CA TYR A 5 -16.85 15.83 -8.42
C TYR A 5 -15.83 16.00 -9.56
N ARG A 6 -16.22 16.56 -10.72
CA ARG A 6 -15.32 16.73 -11.88
C ARG A 6 -14.16 17.71 -11.66
N HIS A 7 -14.31 18.67 -10.73
CA HIS A 7 -13.27 19.67 -10.47
C HIS A 7 -12.12 19.16 -9.61
N LEU A 8 -12.31 18.06 -8.87
CA LEU A 8 -11.28 17.49 -7.98
C LEU A 8 -10.25 16.64 -8.74
N GLU A 9 -10.59 16.13 -9.93
CA GLU A 9 -9.65 15.35 -10.75
C GLU A 9 -8.58 16.25 -11.42
N LYS A 10 -8.94 17.48 -11.79
CA LYS A 10 -8.01 18.44 -12.41
C LYS A 10 -6.95 18.97 -11.43
N GLY A 11 -7.31 19.19 -10.16
CA GLY A 11 -6.35 19.61 -9.11
C GLY A 11 -5.33 18.51 -8.75
N ASN A 12 -5.73 17.24 -8.89
CA ASN A 12 -4.90 16.08 -8.56
C ASN A 12 -3.73 15.91 -9.56
N GLY A 13 -3.91 16.32 -10.82
CA GLY A 13 -2.85 16.25 -11.84
C GLY A 13 -1.69 17.20 -11.57
N MET A 14 -1.97 18.43 -11.15
CA MET A 14 -0.93 19.44 -10.86
C MET A 14 -0.08 19.04 -9.65
N TYR A 15 -0.71 18.55 -8.58
CA TYR A 15 -0.01 18.06 -7.39
C TYR A 15 0.86 16.83 -7.68
N LYS A 16 0.34 15.84 -8.44
CA LYS A 16 1.12 14.66 -8.81
C LYS A 16 2.33 15.03 -9.67
N ASN A 17 2.19 15.99 -10.58
CA ASN A 17 3.31 16.49 -11.37
C ASN A 17 4.33 17.24 -10.50
N TYR A 18 3.87 17.99 -9.49
CA TYR A 18 4.76 18.62 -8.52
C TYR A 18 5.58 17.57 -7.76
N LEU A 19 4.93 16.57 -7.17
CA LEU A 19 5.64 15.51 -6.44
C LEU A 19 6.63 14.76 -7.32
N LYS A 20 6.23 14.37 -8.53
CA LYS A 20 7.08 13.61 -9.45
C LYS A 20 8.43 14.28 -9.71
N ASN A 21 8.45 15.61 -9.74
CA ASN A 21 9.65 16.41 -10.00
C ASN A 21 10.30 16.95 -8.72
N LYS A 22 9.68 16.76 -7.56
CA LYS A 22 10.19 17.26 -6.28
C LYS A 22 11.22 16.27 -5.72
N ILE A 23 12.45 16.76 -5.61
CA ILE A 23 13.49 16.14 -4.79
C ILE A 23 13.36 16.77 -3.40
N PHE A 24 13.17 15.92 -2.40
CA PHE A 24 13.15 16.35 -1.01
C PHE A 24 14.57 16.33 -0.45
N THR A 25 14.91 17.35 0.32
CA THR A 25 16.14 17.36 1.12
C THR A 25 16.00 16.43 2.33
N ALA A 26 17.11 16.00 2.92
CA ALA A 26 17.10 15.13 4.10
C ALA A 26 16.32 15.74 5.29
N ASP A 27 16.40 17.06 5.46
CA ASP A 27 15.66 17.78 6.51
C ASP A 27 14.16 17.83 6.22
N GLU A 28 13.76 18.05 4.97
CA GLU A 28 12.36 17.99 4.55
C GLU A 28 11.78 16.58 4.75
N GLU A 29 12.52 15.53 4.35
CA GLU A 29 12.10 14.15 4.60
C GLU A 29 11.89 13.89 6.08
N LYS A 30 12.87 14.23 6.92
CA LYS A 30 12.77 14.03 8.37
C LYS A 30 11.56 14.77 8.96
N LEU A 31 11.31 16.00 8.52
CA LEU A 31 10.15 16.76 8.97
C LEU A 31 8.83 16.10 8.54
N ILE A 32 8.75 15.58 7.32
CA ILE A 32 7.57 14.87 6.83
C ILE A 32 7.34 13.58 7.62
N LEU A 33 8.38 12.80 7.87
CA LEU A 33 8.27 11.50 8.54
C LEU A 33 7.95 11.62 10.03
N ASP A 34 8.55 12.60 10.72
CA ASP A 34 8.47 12.70 12.18
C ASP A 34 7.38 13.66 12.66
N LYS A 35 7.09 14.71 11.90
CA LYS A 35 6.24 15.83 12.36
C LYS A 35 4.91 15.95 11.63
N LEU A 36 4.78 15.39 10.42
CA LEU A 36 3.52 15.48 9.67
C LEU A 36 2.49 14.50 10.25
N LYS A 37 1.51 15.04 10.98
CA LYS A 37 0.34 14.27 11.47
C LYS A 37 -0.88 14.70 10.68
N PRO A 38 -1.30 13.95 9.63
CA PRO A 38 -2.48 14.32 8.86
C PRO A 38 -3.72 14.26 9.76
N LYS A 39 -4.51 15.33 9.75
CA LYS A 39 -5.76 15.47 10.52
C LYS A 39 -6.97 15.32 9.62
N THR A 40 -6.85 15.70 8.35
CA THR A 40 -7.94 15.62 7.38
C THR A 40 -7.76 14.43 6.43
N TYR A 41 -8.86 14.05 5.77
CA TYR A 41 -8.85 13.00 4.76
C TYR A 41 -7.90 13.33 3.59
N LEU A 42 -7.91 14.59 3.12
CA LEU A 42 -7.05 15.03 2.03
C LEU A 42 -5.58 15.04 2.43
N GLU A 43 -5.27 15.51 3.64
CA GLU A 43 -3.90 15.45 4.19
C GLU A 43 -3.41 14.01 4.30
N THR A 44 -4.28 13.07 4.66
CA THR A 44 -3.92 11.64 4.73
C THR A 44 -3.57 11.09 3.35
N LEU A 45 -4.37 11.41 2.34
CA LEU A 45 -4.09 11.00 0.97
C LEU A 45 -2.82 11.64 0.40
N MET A 46 -2.58 12.91 0.74
CA MET A 46 -1.38 13.65 0.36
C MET A 46 -0.14 13.01 1.00
N HIS A 47 -0.20 12.74 2.29
CA HIS A 47 0.87 12.07 3.04
C HIS A 47 1.23 10.72 2.40
N ILE A 48 0.23 9.91 2.03
CA ILE A 48 0.49 8.63 1.35
C ILE A 48 1.18 8.82 0.00
N ASP A 49 0.82 9.82 -0.80
CA ASP A 49 1.53 10.09 -2.06
C ASP A 49 3.00 10.45 -1.82
N ILE A 50 3.29 11.21 -0.77
CA ILE A 50 4.66 11.54 -0.41
C ILE A 50 5.41 10.28 0.03
N LEU A 51 4.81 9.42 0.86
CA LEU A 51 5.43 8.16 1.27
C LEU A 51 5.68 7.20 0.11
N ILE A 52 4.76 7.16 -0.87
CA ILE A 52 4.91 6.43 -2.12
C ILE A 52 6.08 7.00 -2.93
N HIS A 53 6.17 8.32 -3.06
CA HIS A 53 7.25 9.00 -3.77
C HIS A 53 8.62 8.74 -3.14
N LEU A 54 8.69 8.81 -1.81
CA LEU A 54 9.89 8.58 -1.00
C LEU A 54 10.20 7.09 -0.77
N ARG A 55 9.40 6.18 -1.34
CA ARG A 55 9.52 4.72 -1.18
C ARG A 55 9.65 4.23 0.27
N LYS A 56 8.90 4.81 1.21
CA LYS A 56 8.97 4.43 2.63
C LYS A 56 8.13 3.17 2.91
N THR A 57 8.65 2.02 2.48
CA THR A 57 7.96 0.71 2.49
C THR A 57 7.41 0.32 3.87
N SER A 58 8.20 0.46 4.94
CA SER A 58 7.77 0.10 6.30
C SER A 58 6.54 0.89 6.76
N GLN A 59 6.51 2.21 6.50
CA GLN A 59 5.37 3.06 6.88
C GLN A 59 4.14 2.77 6.00
N LEU A 60 4.34 2.52 4.71
CA LEU A 60 3.26 2.13 3.79
C LEU A 60 2.64 0.79 4.20
N LEU A 61 3.45 -0.17 4.67
CA LEU A 61 2.96 -1.45 5.19
C LEU A 61 2.11 -1.26 6.45
N GLU A 62 2.54 -0.42 7.39
CA GLU A 62 1.76 -0.11 8.59
C GLU A 62 0.43 0.58 8.25
N ILE A 63 0.41 1.45 7.25
CA ILE A 63 -0.83 2.07 6.75
C ILE A 63 -1.73 1.02 6.07
N LEU A 64 -1.13 0.09 5.32
CA LEU A 64 -1.86 -1.00 4.67
C LEU A 64 -2.58 -1.87 5.70
N LYS A 65 -1.90 -2.25 6.79
CA LYS A 65 -2.45 -3.06 7.89
C LYS A 65 -3.66 -2.40 8.56
N LYS A 66 -3.65 -1.08 8.73
CA LYS A 66 -4.79 -0.31 9.28
C LYS A 66 -6.07 -0.40 8.44
N GLY A 67 -5.95 -0.72 7.15
CA GLY A 67 -7.09 -1.11 6.33
C GLY A 67 -8.05 0.01 5.88
N ASN A 68 -7.65 1.28 5.96
CA ASN A 68 -8.44 2.36 5.37
C ASN A 68 -8.58 2.16 3.85
N ALA A 69 -9.81 1.99 3.35
CA ALA A 69 -10.07 1.55 1.98
C ALA A 69 -9.45 2.45 0.89
N ALA A 70 -9.48 3.77 1.07
CA ALA A 70 -8.89 4.71 0.11
C ALA A 70 -7.36 4.62 0.11
N CYS A 71 -6.77 4.51 1.31
CA CYS A 71 -5.32 4.36 1.49
C CYS A 71 -4.82 3.05 0.89
N VAL A 72 -5.45 1.93 1.26
CA VAL A 72 -5.17 0.58 0.75
C VAL A 72 -5.22 0.56 -0.77
N SER A 73 -6.27 1.12 -1.38
CA SER A 73 -6.44 1.13 -2.84
C SER A 73 -5.36 1.93 -3.55
N LYS A 74 -4.70 2.87 -2.87
CA LYS A 74 -3.62 3.68 -3.43
C LYS A 74 -2.28 2.96 -3.36
N ILE A 75 -2.01 2.33 -2.22
CA ILE A 75 -0.78 1.60 -1.92
C ILE A 75 -0.70 0.32 -2.79
N ILE A 76 -1.76 -0.49 -2.80
CA ILE A 76 -1.79 -1.75 -3.57
C ILE A 76 -1.69 -1.53 -5.09
N LYS A 77 -1.99 -0.32 -5.58
CA LYS A 77 -1.81 0.03 -7.00
C LYS A 77 -0.35 0.24 -7.38
N GLN A 78 0.59 0.21 -6.44
CA GLN A 78 2.02 0.39 -6.67
C GLN A 78 2.72 -0.98 -6.77
N PRO A 79 3.05 -1.49 -7.98
CA PRO A 79 3.70 -2.79 -8.11
C PRO A 79 5.08 -2.82 -7.45
N TRP A 80 5.83 -1.71 -7.56
CA TRP A 80 7.15 -1.56 -6.95
C TRP A 80 7.12 -1.79 -5.44
N PHE A 81 6.07 -1.32 -4.76
CA PHE A 81 5.93 -1.46 -3.31
C PHE A 81 5.70 -2.93 -2.94
N LEU A 82 4.82 -3.62 -3.70
CA LEU A 82 4.52 -5.02 -3.45
C LEU A 82 5.73 -5.92 -3.74
N GLN A 83 6.49 -5.62 -4.79
CA GLN A 83 7.75 -6.29 -5.07
C GLN A 83 8.74 -6.04 -3.92
N GLU A 84 8.98 -4.80 -3.53
CA GLU A 84 10.00 -4.48 -2.52
C GLU A 84 9.67 -5.08 -1.14
N VAL A 85 8.39 -5.06 -0.73
CA VAL A 85 7.98 -5.59 0.57
C VAL A 85 7.89 -7.11 0.58
N PHE A 86 7.39 -7.74 -0.48
CA PHE A 86 7.04 -9.16 -0.46
C PHE A 86 7.97 -10.05 -1.31
N ASN A 87 8.96 -9.51 -2.01
CA ASN A 87 9.89 -10.33 -2.80
C ASN A 87 10.64 -11.35 -1.94
N ASN A 88 11.10 -10.92 -0.76
CA ASN A 88 11.88 -11.74 0.16
C ASN A 88 11.04 -12.42 1.25
N VAL A 89 9.73 -12.16 1.28
CA VAL A 89 8.80 -12.81 2.20
C VAL A 89 8.41 -14.16 1.60
N ASN A 90 8.56 -15.22 2.39
CA ASN A 90 8.13 -16.56 2.00
C ASN A 90 6.61 -16.75 2.24
N ALA A 91 6.06 -17.85 1.74
CA ALA A 91 4.62 -18.12 1.83
C ALA A 91 4.11 -18.22 3.28
N GLU A 92 4.86 -18.88 4.17
CA GLU A 92 4.47 -19.07 5.57
C GLU A 92 4.48 -17.73 6.33
N GLU A 93 5.54 -16.93 6.22
CA GLU A 93 5.62 -15.58 6.82
C GLU A 93 4.48 -14.67 6.34
N LEU A 94 4.12 -14.74 5.06
CA LEU A 94 2.99 -13.97 4.52
C LEU A 94 1.69 -14.38 5.24
N VAL A 95 1.43 -15.68 5.37
CA VAL A 95 0.17 -16.23 5.88
C VAL A 95 0.06 -16.18 7.40
N ASP A 96 1.16 -16.41 8.10
CA ASP A 96 1.20 -16.53 9.56
C ASP A 96 1.43 -15.19 10.26
N ASP A 97 2.27 -14.32 9.69
CA ASP A 97 2.64 -13.05 10.33
C ASP A 97 1.90 -11.85 9.73
N ILE A 98 1.85 -11.78 8.39
CA ILE A 98 1.39 -10.56 7.71
C ILE A 98 -0.12 -10.54 7.56
N LEU A 99 -0.70 -11.55 6.91
CA LEU A 99 -2.14 -11.60 6.66
C LEU A 99 -2.95 -11.42 7.96
N PRO A 100 -2.65 -12.10 9.09
CA PRO A 100 -3.49 -12.04 10.29
C PRO A 100 -3.60 -10.64 10.89
N SER A 101 -2.59 -9.78 10.68
CA SER A 101 -2.62 -8.37 11.10
C SER A 101 -3.56 -7.48 10.27
N MET A 102 -4.14 -8.00 9.19
CA MET A 102 -4.97 -7.24 8.24
C MET A 102 -6.43 -7.64 8.29
N SER A 103 -7.32 -6.70 7.97
CA SER A 103 -8.74 -7.01 7.79
C SER A 103 -8.97 -7.89 6.55
N PHE A 104 -10.03 -8.68 6.54
CA PHE A 104 -10.36 -9.61 5.46
C PHE A 104 -10.38 -8.94 4.07
N SER A 105 -10.98 -7.74 3.98
CA SER A 105 -11.04 -6.99 2.72
C SER A 105 -9.65 -6.62 2.19
N VAL A 106 -8.71 -6.30 3.09
CA VAL A 106 -7.32 -5.98 2.73
C VAL A 106 -6.59 -7.25 2.30
N LYS A 107 -6.71 -8.35 3.05
CA LYS A 107 -6.15 -9.66 2.69
C LYS A 107 -6.50 -10.03 1.26
N MET A 108 -7.79 -9.94 0.90
CA MET A 108 -8.26 -10.28 -0.45
C MET A 108 -7.76 -9.36 -1.54
N LYS A 109 -7.70 -8.05 -1.28
CA LYS A 109 -7.12 -7.11 -2.25
C LYS A 109 -5.63 -7.35 -2.45
N LEU A 110 -4.91 -7.67 -1.38
CA LEU A 110 -3.47 -7.94 -1.41
C LEU A 110 -3.19 -9.23 -2.18
N LEU A 111 -3.81 -10.35 -1.80
CA LEU A 111 -3.62 -11.66 -2.45
C LEU A 111 -3.95 -11.60 -3.94
N LYS A 112 -5.07 -10.97 -4.31
CA LYS A 112 -5.43 -10.74 -5.72
C LYS A 112 -4.37 -9.94 -6.48
N LYS A 113 -3.60 -9.10 -5.80
CA LYS A 113 -2.58 -8.25 -6.43
C LYS A 113 -1.24 -8.93 -6.49
N LEU A 114 -0.89 -9.71 -5.46
CA LEU A 114 0.27 -10.59 -5.49
C LEU A 114 0.15 -11.64 -6.60
N SER A 115 -1.06 -12.16 -6.88
CA SER A 115 -1.26 -13.11 -7.98
C SER A 115 -0.96 -12.58 -9.39
N PHE A 116 -0.86 -11.25 -9.56
CA PHE A 116 -0.43 -10.65 -10.84
C PHE A 116 1.05 -10.31 -10.89
N ILE A 117 1.77 -10.43 -9.77
CA ILE A 117 3.16 -9.98 -9.61
C ILE A 117 4.08 -11.17 -9.36
N PHE A 118 3.63 -12.13 -8.56
CA PHE A 118 4.39 -13.33 -8.23
C PHE A 118 4.31 -14.35 -9.37
N PRO A 119 5.37 -15.15 -9.56
CA PRO A 119 5.30 -16.37 -10.36
C PRO A 119 4.23 -17.33 -9.83
N GLU A 120 3.73 -18.19 -10.72
CA GLU A 120 2.71 -19.20 -10.39
C GLU A 120 3.16 -20.11 -9.24
N GLU A 121 4.38 -20.64 -9.30
CA GLU A 121 4.97 -21.49 -8.24
C GLU A 121 4.91 -20.84 -6.86
N LYS A 122 5.27 -19.56 -6.75
CA LYS A 122 5.22 -18.81 -5.48
C LYS A 122 3.79 -18.58 -5.01
N MET A 123 2.84 -18.43 -5.94
CA MET A 123 1.43 -18.29 -5.58
C MET A 123 0.80 -19.60 -5.12
N ASP A 124 1.22 -20.73 -5.70
CA ASP A 124 0.81 -22.07 -5.27
C ASP A 124 1.28 -22.33 -3.84
N GLU A 125 2.54 -22.01 -3.51
CA GLU A 125 3.05 -22.09 -2.14
C GLU A 125 2.22 -21.25 -1.15
N VAL A 126 1.84 -20.03 -1.54
CA VAL A 126 0.97 -19.16 -0.72
C VAL A 126 -0.42 -19.79 -0.54
N PHE A 127 -0.96 -20.39 -1.60
CA PHE A 127 -2.26 -21.06 -1.54
C PHE A 127 -2.23 -22.28 -0.61
N ASP A 128 -1.21 -23.11 -0.72
CA ASP A 128 -0.99 -24.29 0.14
C ASP A 128 -0.82 -23.87 1.61
N ALA A 129 -0.04 -22.81 1.87
CA ALA A 129 0.12 -22.25 3.21
C ALA A 129 -1.23 -21.76 3.78
N ILE A 130 -2.09 -21.12 2.96
CA ILE A 130 -3.43 -20.72 3.36
C ILE A 130 -4.29 -21.94 3.70
N LEU A 131 -4.31 -22.98 2.87
CA LEU A 131 -5.10 -24.20 3.12
C LEU A 131 -4.68 -24.87 4.43
N LYS A 132 -3.37 -25.03 4.63
CA LYS A 132 -2.76 -25.53 5.86
C LYS A 132 -3.18 -24.70 7.07
N TRP A 133 -3.17 -23.37 6.98
CA TRP A 133 -3.59 -22.47 8.05
C TRP A 133 -5.08 -22.64 8.42
N TYR A 134 -5.95 -22.90 7.44
CA TYR A 134 -7.37 -23.21 7.67
C TYR A 134 -7.62 -24.67 8.09
N GLY A 135 -6.58 -25.51 8.18
CA GLY A 135 -6.71 -26.92 8.52
C GLY A 135 -7.37 -27.76 7.42
N ILE A 136 -7.36 -27.26 6.18
CA ILE A 136 -7.85 -27.97 5.01
C ILE A 136 -6.63 -28.72 4.44
N VAL A 137 -6.63 -30.05 4.62
CA VAL A 137 -5.62 -30.97 4.07
C VAL A 137 -6.19 -31.65 2.84
#